data_AF-A1RS98-F1
#
_entry.id   AF-A1RS98-F1
#
_cell.length_a   1.000
_cell.length_b   1.000
_cell.length_c   1.000
_cell.angle_alpha   90.00
_cell.angle_beta   90.00
_cell.angle_gamma   90.00
#
_symmetry.space_group_name_H-M   'P 1'
#
loop_
_entity.id
_entity.type
_entity.pdbx_description
1 polymer ?
#
loop_
_entity_poly.entity_id
_entity_poly.type
_entity_poly.pdbx_seq_one_letter_code
_entity_poly.pdbx_strand_id
1 'polypeptide(L)'
;MGNDDIALLLYVYVSEVPVLLIRRRGLVVRKTLIKHNNAIIGEYIYVRRGLFEAEAEYDLEDGVLYYLQICWFNRCITWFEGEPDKMPPLPLLERARKFFGELAKFSQAAEAALKLLFLSKSRLF
;
A
#
# COMPACT_ATOMS: atom_id res chain seq x y z
N MET A 1 -9.37 -50.10 -10.33
CA MET A 1 -9.05 -49.16 -11.42
C MET A 1 -9.75 -47.85 -11.06
N GLY A 2 -9.17 -46.88 -10.36
CA GLY A 2 -7.78 -46.48 -10.28
C GLY A 2 -7.66 -45.08 -10.89
N ASN A 3 -7.51 -44.07 -10.02
CA ASN A 3 -6.87 -42.78 -10.24
C ASN A 3 -7.54 -41.78 -11.23
N ASP A 4 -7.66 -40.48 -10.97
CA ASP A 4 -7.20 -39.64 -9.86
C ASP A 4 -8.05 -38.37 -9.89
N ASP A 5 -8.66 -38.02 -8.76
CA ASP A 5 -9.00 -36.63 -8.47
C ASP A 5 -7.68 -35.87 -8.37
N ILE A 6 -7.29 -35.14 -9.42
CA ILE A 6 -6.18 -34.20 -9.35
C ILE A 6 -6.68 -32.99 -8.55
N ALA A 7 -6.59 -33.11 -7.22
CA ALA A 7 -6.57 -31.97 -6.33
C ALA A 7 -5.29 -31.18 -6.61
N LEU A 8 -5.42 -30.06 -7.33
CA LEU A 8 -4.39 -29.03 -7.39
C LEU A 8 -4.30 -28.36 -6.01
N LEU A 9 -3.54 -28.99 -5.11
CA LEU A 9 -3.05 -28.39 -3.88
C LEU A 9 -1.97 -27.38 -4.24
N LEU A 10 -2.39 -26.16 -4.61
CA LEU A 10 -1.48 -25.03 -4.80
C LEU A 10 -1.14 -24.49 -3.41
N TYR A 11 -0.02 -24.94 -2.85
CA TYR A 11 0.59 -24.32 -1.68
C TYR A 11 1.22 -22.98 -2.11
N VAL A 12 0.41 -21.92 -2.21
CA VAL A 12 0.87 -20.55 -2.42
C VAL A 12 1.54 -20.08 -1.13
N TYR A 13 2.87 -20.19 -1.04
CA TYR A 13 3.63 -19.60 0.06
C TYR A 13 3.81 -18.10 -0.22
N VAL A 14 2.97 -17.27 0.39
CA VAL A 14 3.18 -15.83 0.47
C VAL A 14 4.01 -15.54 1.72
N SER A 15 5.14 -14.85 1.55
CA SER A 15 5.99 -14.44 2.68
C SER A 15 6.31 -12.96 2.64
N GLU A 16 6.25 -12.30 3.80
CA GLU A 16 6.58 -10.90 3.99
C GLU A 16 8.03 -10.73 4.46
N VAL A 17 8.84 -10.00 3.70
CA VAL A 17 10.24 -9.72 4.05
C VAL A 17 10.40 -8.24 4.40
N PRO A 18 10.65 -7.87 5.67
CA PRO A 18 10.88 -6.48 6.05
C PRO A 18 12.22 -6.00 5.49
N VAL A 19 12.20 -4.91 4.74
CA VAL A 19 13.40 -4.35 4.08
C VAL A 19 13.79 -2.97 4.60
N LEU A 20 12.87 -2.24 5.22
CA LEU A 20 13.16 -0.96 5.86
C LEU A 20 12.31 -0.77 7.11
N LEU A 21 12.96 -0.34 8.18
CA LEU A 21 12.30 0.15 9.39
C LEU A 21 12.95 1.46 9.82
N ILE A 22 12.20 2.56 9.74
CA ILE A 22 12.61 3.85 10.30
C ILE A 22 11.77 4.12 11.54
N ARG A 23 12.43 4.43 12.66
CA ARG A 23 11.79 4.91 13.90
C ARG A 23 12.51 6.16 14.38
N ARG A 24 11.92 7.34 14.18
CA ARG A 24 12.55 8.62 14.54
C ARG A 24 11.54 9.68 14.93
N ARG A 25 11.65 10.25 16.15
CA ARG A 25 10.81 11.37 16.62
C ARG A 25 9.30 11.13 16.39
N GLY A 26 8.82 9.92 16.71
CA GLY A 26 7.42 9.53 16.53
C GLY A 26 7.01 9.22 15.08
N LEU A 27 7.92 9.27 14.11
CA LEU A 27 7.74 8.69 12.78
C LEU A 27 8.10 7.21 12.81
N VAL A 28 7.21 6.39 12.27
CA VAL A 28 7.43 4.99 11.93
C VAL A 28 7.24 4.84 10.43
N VAL A 29 8.21 4.23 9.74
CA VAL A 29 8.06 3.77 8.35
C VAL A 29 8.48 2.32 8.30
N ARG A 30 7.64 1.46 7.76
CA ARG A 30 7.93 0.05 7.51
C ARG A 30 7.72 -0.23 6.04
N LYS A 31 8.73 -0.76 5.37
CA LYS A 31 8.64 -1.28 4.00
C LYS A 31 8.86 -2.78 4.04
N THR A 32 7.99 -3.51 3.36
CA THR A 32 8.00 -4.97 3.25
C THR A 32 7.92 -5.34 1.79
N LEU A 33 8.70 -6.35 1.37
CA LEU A 33 8.53 -6.99 0.08
C LEU A 33 7.65 -8.22 0.23
N ILE A 34 6.68 -8.36 -0.66
CA ILE A 34 5.78 -9.51 -0.73
C ILE A 34 6.41 -10.51 -1.69
N LYS A 35 6.65 -11.73 -1.22
CA LYS A 35 7.22 -12.80 -2.04
C LYS A 35 6.23 -13.93 -2.26
N HIS A 36 6.24 -14.46 -3.47
CA HIS A 36 5.56 -15.69 -3.85
C HIS A 36 6.52 -16.55 -4.68
N ASN A 37 6.68 -17.82 -4.32
CA ASN A 37 7.62 -18.75 -4.99
C ASN A 37 9.04 -18.19 -5.17
N ASN A 38 9.57 -17.53 -4.13
CA ASN A 38 10.88 -16.87 -4.12
C ASN A 38 11.05 -15.66 -5.06
N ALA A 39 10.02 -15.30 -5.84
CA ALA A 39 9.93 -14.06 -6.59
C ALA A 39 9.33 -12.95 -5.73
N ILE A 40 9.77 -11.70 -5.93
CA ILE A 40 9.15 -10.52 -5.31
C ILE A 40 7.98 -10.12 -6.22
N ILE A 41 6.76 -10.24 -5.71
CA ILE A 41 5.51 -9.98 -6.45
C ILE A 41 4.81 -8.70 -6.01
N GLY A 42 5.21 -8.14 -4.86
CA GLY A 42 4.59 -6.91 -4.39
C GLY A 42 5.46 -6.15 -3.41
N GLU A 43 5.00 -4.94 -3.12
CA GLU A 43 5.60 -4.05 -2.13
C GLU A 43 4.50 -3.50 -1.22
N TYR A 44 4.70 -3.64 0.08
CA TYR A 44 3.87 -3.02 1.09
C TYR A 44 4.66 -1.92 1.81
N ILE A 45 4.04 -0.77 2.02
CA ILE A 45 4.59 0.30 2.85
C ILE A 45 3.57 0.75 3.89
N TYR A 46 4.05 0.97 5.10
CA TYR A 46 3.31 1.54 6.21
C TYR A 46 4.05 2.76 6.75
N VAL A 47 3.32 3.83 7.05
CA VAL A 47 3.83 5.04 7.68
C VAL A 47 2.89 5.50 8.78
N ARG A 48 3.46 5.86 9.94
CA ARG A 48 2.73 6.46 11.04
C ARG A 48 3.49 7.63 11.64
N ARG A 49 2.79 8.73 11.91
CA ARG A 49 3.31 9.87 12.67
C ARG A 49 2.21 10.55 13.46
N GLY A 50 2.26 10.36 14.79
CA GLY A 50 1.22 10.85 15.68
C GLY A 50 -0.12 10.18 15.38
N LEU A 51 -1.11 10.99 14.98
CA LEU A 51 -2.47 10.57 14.63
C LEU A 51 -2.66 10.22 13.15
N PHE A 52 -1.64 10.49 12.33
CA PHE A 52 -1.63 10.12 10.93
C PHE A 52 -1.06 8.72 10.78
N GLU A 53 -1.76 7.88 10.04
CA GLU A 53 -1.32 6.55 9.64
C GLU A 53 -1.71 6.35 8.19
N ALA A 54 -0.85 5.70 7.41
CA ALA A 54 -1.17 5.31 6.05
C ALA A 54 -0.43 4.03 5.68
N GLU A 55 -1.03 3.25 4.81
CA GLU A 55 -0.43 2.05 4.26
C GLU A 55 -0.86 1.88 2.81
N ALA A 56 0.02 1.28 2.02
CA ALA A 56 -0.20 1.04 0.61
C ALA A 56 0.43 -0.29 0.21
N GLU A 57 -0.28 -1.02 -0.64
CA GLU A 57 0.17 -2.26 -1.25
C GLU A 57 0.17 -2.11 -2.76
N TYR A 58 1.28 -2.47 -3.37
CA TYR A 58 1.50 -2.41 -4.79
C TYR A 58 1.85 -3.79 -5.32
N ASP A 59 1.10 -4.19 -6.34
CA ASP A 59 1.37 -5.39 -7.10
C ASP A 59 2.42 -5.06 -8.16
N LEU A 60 3.56 -5.75 -8.10
CA LEU A 60 4.66 -5.57 -9.04
C LEU A 60 4.46 -6.36 -10.34
N GLU A 61 3.65 -7.42 -10.32
CA GLU A 61 3.35 -8.23 -11.50
C GLU A 61 2.38 -7.47 -12.41
N ASP A 62 1.30 -6.94 -11.82
CA ASP A 62 0.26 -6.21 -12.54
C ASP A 62 0.58 -4.71 -12.69
N GLY A 63 1.54 -4.21 -11.91
CA GLY A 63 1.94 -2.82 -11.91
C GLY A 63 0.88 -1.87 -11.34
N VAL A 64 -0.03 -2.39 -10.50
CA VAL A 64 -1.19 -1.66 -9.96
C VAL A 64 -1.11 -1.44 -8.46
N LEU A 65 -1.67 -0.32 -8.00
CA LEU A 65 -1.89 -0.09 -6.58
C LEU A 65 -3.12 -0.89 -6.13
N TYR A 66 -2.88 -2.03 -5.48
CA TYR A 66 -3.93 -2.92 -5.01
C TYR A 66 -4.76 -2.26 -3.90
N TYR A 67 -4.07 -1.62 -2.96
CA TYR A 67 -4.67 -1.09 -1.74
C TYR A 67 -3.96 0.19 -1.28
N LEU A 68 -4.74 1.16 -0.83
CA LEU A 68 -4.25 2.32 -0.09
C LEU A 68 -5.22 2.65 1.04
N GLN A 69 -4.72 2.77 2.25
CA GLN A 69 -5.49 3.27 3.38
C GLN A 69 -4.78 4.47 4.01
N ILE A 70 -5.55 5.49 4.34
CA ILE A 70 -5.06 6.69 5.02
C ILE A 70 -6.00 7.01 6.17
N CYS A 71 -5.46 6.98 7.38
CA CYS A 71 -6.15 7.26 8.63
C CYS A 71 -5.69 8.58 9.26
N TRP A 72 -6.66 9.30 9.83
CA TRP A 72 -6.43 10.44 10.70
C TRP A 72 -7.47 10.47 11.82
N PHE A 73 -7.06 10.64 13.08
CA PHE A 73 -7.98 10.66 14.24
C PHE A 73 -8.89 9.41 14.26
N ASN A 74 -8.32 8.23 13.97
CA ASN A 74 -9.04 6.95 13.86
C ASN A 74 -10.13 6.90 12.77
N ARG A 75 -10.15 7.85 11.83
CA ARG A 75 -10.99 7.79 10.63
C ARG A 75 -10.12 7.45 9.44
N CYS A 76 -10.39 6.31 8.82
CA CYS A 76 -9.63 5.79 7.69
C CYS A 76 -10.40 5.97 6.39
N ILE A 77 -9.71 6.30 5.31
CA ILE A 77 -10.23 6.30 3.95
C ILE A 77 -9.42 5.28 3.18
N THR A 78 -10.12 4.44 2.44
CA THR A 78 -9.52 3.29 1.78
C THR A 78 -9.82 3.36 0.31
N TRP A 79 -8.79 3.22 -0.51
CA TRP A 79 -8.88 3.03 -1.94
C TRP A 79 -8.65 1.55 -2.23
N PHE A 80 -9.66 0.91 -2.82
CA PHE A 80 -9.52 -0.40 -3.46
C PHE A 80 -9.62 -0.16 -4.96
N GLU A 81 -8.69 -0.72 -5.73
CA GLU A 81 -8.66 -0.60 -7.19
C GLU A 81 -8.73 0.86 -7.70
N GLY A 82 -8.19 1.80 -6.92
CA GLY A 82 -8.09 3.22 -7.29
C GLY A 82 -9.29 4.10 -6.92
N GLU A 83 -10.38 3.56 -6.37
CA GLU A 83 -11.54 4.36 -5.96
C GLU A 83 -11.68 4.44 -4.43
N PRO A 84 -11.88 5.63 -3.85
CA PRO A 84 -12.04 5.78 -2.41
C PRO A 84 -13.42 5.31 -1.93
N ASP A 85 -13.45 4.63 -0.78
CA ASP A 85 -14.66 4.19 -0.10
C ASP A 85 -15.57 5.34 0.36
N LYS A 86 -14.98 6.53 0.58
CA LYS A 86 -15.68 7.76 0.92
C LYS A 86 -14.89 8.98 0.50
N MET A 87 -15.59 10.11 0.32
CA MET A 87 -14.98 11.35 -0.12
C MET A 87 -13.85 11.80 0.83
N PRO A 88 -12.60 11.90 0.34
CA PRO A 88 -11.48 12.28 1.18
C PRO A 88 -11.43 13.78 1.48
N PRO A 89 -11.30 14.18 2.76
CA PRO A 89 -11.08 15.58 3.11
C PRO A 89 -9.79 16.12 2.49
N LEU A 90 -9.84 17.32 1.91
CA LEU A 90 -8.65 17.97 1.31
C LEU A 90 -7.42 18.01 2.24
N PRO A 91 -7.54 18.37 3.54
CA PRO A 91 -6.37 18.39 4.44
C PRO A 91 -5.71 17.02 4.62
N LEU A 92 -6.50 15.94 4.54
CA LEU A 92 -5.99 14.58 4.62
C LEU A 92 -5.17 14.25 3.36
N LEU A 93 -5.69 14.57 2.18
CA LEU A 93 -4.99 14.37 0.90
C LEU A 93 -3.68 15.15 0.85
N GLU A 94 -3.68 16.41 1.25
CA GLU A 94 -2.47 17.24 1.26
C GLU A 94 -1.39 16.68 2.19
N ARG A 95 -1.78 16.20 3.37
CA ARG A 95 -0.83 15.58 4.31
C ARG A 95 -0.30 14.27 3.76
N ALA A 96 -1.17 13.43 3.20
CA ALA A 96 -0.78 12.17 2.60
C ALA A 96 0.22 12.37 1.45
N ARG A 97 -0.03 13.32 0.55
CA ARG A 97 0.90 13.67 -0.54
C ARG A 97 2.28 14.08 -0.02
N LYS A 98 2.37 14.82 1.09
CA LYS A 98 3.67 15.18 1.69
C LYS A 98 4.43 13.97 2.20
N PHE A 99 3.76 13.01 2.86
CA PHE A 99 4.42 11.79 3.31
C PHE A 99 4.82 10.91 2.12
N PHE A 100 3.88 10.58 1.24
CA PHE A 100 4.15 9.74 0.09
C PHE A 100 5.15 10.36 -0.88
N GLY A 101 5.23 11.69 -1.00
CA GLY A 101 6.26 12.39 -1.79
C GLY A 101 7.69 12.13 -1.32
N GLU A 102 7.92 12.05 0.00
CA GLU A 102 9.24 11.68 0.53
C GLU A 102 9.51 10.18 0.41
N LEU A 103 8.49 9.34 0.64
CA LEU A 103 8.61 7.89 0.59
C LEU A 103 8.77 7.35 -0.84
N ALA A 104 8.20 8.02 -1.84
CA ALA A 104 8.28 7.65 -3.26
C ALA A 104 9.72 7.59 -3.77
N LYS A 105 10.67 8.27 -3.11
CA LYS A 105 12.11 8.21 -3.46
C LYS A 105 12.72 6.81 -3.26
N PHE A 106 12.06 5.92 -2.52
CA PHE A 106 12.57 4.58 -2.22
C PHE A 106 11.49 3.48 -2.16
N SER A 107 10.24 3.78 -2.51
CA SER A 107 9.11 2.85 -2.43
C SER A 107 8.20 3.01 -3.64
N GLN A 108 8.03 1.92 -4.39
CA GLN A 108 7.11 1.83 -5.53
C GLN A 108 5.66 1.94 -5.07
N ALA A 109 5.32 1.34 -3.92
CA ALA A 109 3.98 1.48 -3.33
C ALA A 109 3.67 2.93 -2.96
N ALA A 110 4.65 3.65 -2.39
CA ALA A 110 4.49 5.07 -2.11
C ALA A 110 4.38 5.92 -3.38
N GLU A 111 5.13 5.59 -4.43
CA GLU A 111 5.04 6.28 -5.72
C GLU A 111 3.66 6.10 -6.36
N ALA A 112 3.15 4.86 -6.37
CA ALA A 112 1.83 4.53 -6.90
C ALA A 112 0.71 5.23 -6.10
N ALA A 113 0.79 5.20 -4.77
CA ALA A 113 -0.13 5.93 -3.89
C ALA A 113 -0.10 7.44 -4.15
N LEU A 114 1.09 8.03 -4.34
CA LEU A 114 1.23 9.44 -4.65
C LEU A 114 0.53 9.83 -5.97
N LYS A 115 0.72 9.03 -7.02
CA LYS A 115 0.05 9.22 -8.33
C LYS A 115 -1.47 9.23 -8.17
N LEU A 116 -2.01 8.23 -7.47
CA LEU A 116 -3.44 8.13 -7.17
C LEU A 116 -3.96 9.37 -6.44
N LEU A 117 -3.26 9.81 -5.39
CA LEU A 117 -3.65 10.97 -4.60
C LEU A 117 -3.66 12.28 -5.39
N PHE A 118 -2.85 12.41 -6.45
CA PHE A 118 -2.92 13.56 -7.35
C PHE A 118 -4.14 13.50 -8.27
N LEU A 119 -4.48 12.33 -8.79
CA LEU A 119 -5.65 12.11 -9.65
C LEU A 119 -6.97 12.35 -8.89
N SER A 120 -7.04 12.00 -7.61
CA SER A 120 -8.24 12.24 -6.80
C SER A 120 -8.59 13.73 -6.61
N LYS A 121 -7.65 14.66 -6.90
CA LYS A 121 -7.97 16.12 -6.90
C LYS A 121 -8.80 16.52 -8.11
N SER A 122 -8.61 15.85 -9.25
CA SER A 122 -9.17 16.25 -10.53
C SER A 122 -10.66 15.94 -10.67
N ARG A 123 -11.22 15.10 -9.78
CA ARG A 123 -12.67 14.76 -9.76
C ARG A 123 -13.48 15.61 -8.78
N LEU A 124 -12.84 16.57 -8.09
CA LEU A 124 -13.46 17.47 -7.12
C LEU A 124 -13.85 18.83 -7.74
N PHE A 125 -13.68 19.00 -9.05
CA PHE A 125 -14.04 20.20 -9.82
C PHE A 125 -14.83 19.83 -11.06
#